data_AF-A0A1X1Z9N0-F1
#
_entry.id   AF-A0A1X1Z9N0-F1
#
_cell.length_a   1.000
_cell.length_b   1.000
_cell.length_c   1.000
_cell.angle_alpha   90.00
_cell.angle_beta   90.00
_cell.angle_gamma   90.00
#
_symmetry.space_group_name_H-M   'P 1'
#
loop_
_entity.id
_entity.type
_entity.pdbx_description
1 polymer ?
#
loop_
_entity_poly.entity_id
_entity_poly.type
_entity_poly.pdbx_seq_one_letter_code
_entity_poly.pdbx_strand_id
1 'polypeptide(L)'
;MFVDYVGDDRISDMTTRIVFNVLADFTAEMMETYPTLRAGATTAESDVWSNNSGWQSRSFELPHIAGKQLLLVPRNWVYWRTLMEPVQFYNRFSTQVIQDETATTDNRGKRRATSKRTIKQQHPYVRPLNNEKAVEYKEEHNRDLVREYRTFVDTAFDPMSEDAISKRTGPD
;
A
#
# COMPACT_ATOMS: atom_id res chain seq x y z
N MET A 1 2.54 9.18 -5.78
CA MET A 1 1.85 8.64 -4.57
C MET A 1 0.59 9.44 -4.24
N PHE A 2 0.61 10.77 -4.32
CA PHE A 2 -0.52 11.60 -3.87
C PHE A 2 -1.24 12.26 -5.06
N VAL A 3 -1.72 11.45 -6.01
CA VAL A 3 -2.48 11.94 -7.17
C VAL A 3 -3.93 12.19 -6.75
N ASP A 4 -4.49 13.35 -7.11
CA ASP A 4 -5.90 13.64 -6.84
C ASP A 4 -6.82 12.76 -7.69
N TYR A 5 -8.02 12.47 -7.18
CA TYR A 5 -9.03 11.62 -7.83
C TYR A 5 -8.61 10.16 -8.07
N VAL A 6 -7.51 9.72 -7.46
CA VAL A 6 -7.09 8.32 -7.39
C VAL A 6 -7.33 7.82 -5.96
N GLY A 7 -8.48 7.14 -5.80
CA GLY A 7 -8.93 6.53 -4.55
C GLY A 7 -8.38 5.12 -4.35
N ASP A 8 -8.67 4.55 -3.18
CA ASP A 8 -8.21 3.20 -2.80
C ASP A 8 -8.73 2.12 -3.75
N ASP A 9 -9.91 2.30 -4.33
CA ASP A 9 -10.53 1.41 -5.32
C ASP A 9 -9.61 1.24 -6.55
N ARG A 10 -9.25 2.34 -7.21
CA ARG A 10 -8.41 2.33 -8.42
C ARG A 10 -6.99 1.86 -8.14
N ILE A 11 -6.44 2.22 -6.99
CA ILE A 11 -5.12 1.75 -6.56
C ILE A 11 -5.17 0.26 -6.30
N SER A 12 -6.20 -0.25 -5.63
CA SER A 12 -6.35 -1.66 -5.32
C SER A 12 -6.51 -2.51 -6.58
N ASP A 13 -7.31 -2.06 -7.55
CA ASP A 13 -7.48 -2.75 -8.83
C ASP A 13 -6.17 -2.81 -9.63
N MET A 14 -5.49 -1.67 -9.76
CA MET A 14 -4.21 -1.60 -10.47
C MET A 14 -3.14 -2.42 -9.76
N THR A 15 -3.07 -2.33 -8.44
CA THR A 15 -2.13 -3.12 -7.63
C THR A 15 -2.42 -4.60 -7.80
N THR A 16 -3.69 -5.00 -7.75
CA THR A 16 -4.12 -6.38 -7.97
C THR A 16 -3.65 -6.86 -9.34
N ARG A 17 -3.84 -6.10 -10.42
CA ARG A 17 -3.35 -6.47 -11.76
C ARG A 17 -1.83 -6.52 -11.88
N ILE A 18 -1.11 -5.70 -11.13
CA ILE A 18 0.36 -5.72 -11.08
C ILE A 18 0.86 -6.98 -10.35
N VAL A 19 0.24 -7.34 -9.23
CA VAL A 19 0.63 -8.53 -8.44
C VAL A 19 -0.05 -9.81 -8.91
N PHE A 20 -1.03 -9.73 -9.81
CA PHE A 20 -1.87 -10.85 -10.23
C PHE A 20 -1.02 -12.03 -10.72
N ASN A 21 -0.01 -11.75 -11.54
CA ASN A 21 0.87 -12.77 -12.06
C ASN A 21 1.58 -13.54 -10.94
N VAL A 22 2.08 -12.82 -9.92
CA VAL A 22 2.75 -13.43 -8.76
C VAL A 22 1.79 -14.26 -7.92
N LEU A 23 0.55 -13.78 -7.74
CA LEU A 23 -0.49 -14.52 -7.02
C LEU A 23 -0.97 -15.75 -7.80
N ALA A 24 -1.02 -15.67 -9.13
CA ALA A 24 -1.38 -16.77 -10.00
C ALA A 24 -0.29 -17.85 -9.99
N ASP A 25 0.99 -17.45 -10.06
CA ASP A 25 2.13 -18.35 -9.92
C ASP A 25 2.11 -19.06 -8.55
N PHE A 26 1.90 -18.31 -7.46
CA PHE A 26 1.72 -18.89 -6.13
C PHE A 26 0.52 -19.85 -6.06
N THR A 27 -0.59 -19.50 -6.69
CA THR A 27 -1.78 -20.36 -6.73
C THR A 27 -1.48 -21.66 -7.47
N ALA A 28 -0.74 -21.60 -8.59
CA ALA A 28 -0.31 -22.78 -9.33
C ALA A 28 0.60 -23.68 -8.48
N GLU A 29 1.57 -23.11 -7.75
CA GLU A 29 2.42 -23.85 -6.81
C GLU A 29 1.59 -24.55 -5.71
N MET A 30 0.55 -23.88 -5.20
CA MET A 30 -0.36 -24.48 -4.22
C MET A 30 -1.22 -25.59 -4.82
N MET A 31 -1.63 -25.49 -6.08
CA MET A 31 -2.34 -26.57 -6.77
C MET A 31 -1.45 -27.80 -7.00
N GLU A 32 -0.15 -27.62 -7.26
CA GLU A 32 0.80 -28.73 -7.34
C GLU A 32 1.04 -29.38 -5.96
N THR A 33 1.11 -28.56 -4.91
CA THR A 33 1.30 -29.04 -3.53
C THR A 33 0.05 -29.74 -2.99
N TYR A 34 -1.14 -29.24 -3.32
CA TYR A 34 -2.43 -29.75 -2.88
C TYR A 34 -3.31 -30.05 -4.11
N PRO A 35 -3.15 -31.21 -4.75
CA PRO A 35 -3.83 -31.55 -6.01
C PRO A 35 -5.36 -31.47 -5.97
N THR A 36 -5.96 -31.57 -4.79
CA THR A 36 -7.41 -31.36 -4.59
C THR A 36 -7.88 -29.97 -5.01
N LEU A 37 -7.01 -28.95 -4.96
CA LEU A 37 -7.34 -27.60 -5.44
C LEU A 37 -7.40 -27.51 -6.96
N ARG A 38 -6.67 -28.39 -7.66
CA ARG A 38 -6.70 -28.47 -9.12
C ARG A 38 -7.94 -29.18 -9.64
N ALA A 39 -8.62 -29.96 -8.79
CA ALA A 39 -9.83 -30.67 -9.18
C ALA A 39 -10.92 -29.68 -9.60
N GLY A 40 -11.25 -29.67 -10.90
CA GLY A 40 -12.21 -28.74 -11.47
C GLY A 40 -11.66 -27.34 -11.76
N ALA A 41 -10.33 -27.14 -11.75
CA ALA A 41 -9.72 -25.89 -12.16
C ALA A 41 -10.15 -25.50 -13.59
N THR A 42 -10.23 -24.19 -13.82
CA THR A 42 -10.60 -23.62 -15.12
C THR A 42 -9.58 -22.59 -15.56
N THR A 43 -9.49 -22.42 -16.87
CA THR A 43 -8.62 -21.41 -17.47
C THR A 43 -9.31 -20.05 -17.48
N ALA A 44 -8.60 -19.00 -17.06
CA ALA A 44 -8.98 -17.61 -17.22
C ALA A 44 -7.94 -16.82 -17.99
N GLU A 45 -8.40 -15.93 -18.85
CA GLU A 45 -7.58 -14.89 -19.45
C GLU A 45 -7.61 -13.64 -18.56
N SER A 46 -6.45 -13.05 -18.31
CA SER A 46 -6.32 -11.81 -17.54
C SER A 46 -5.19 -10.94 -18.08
N ASP A 47 -5.42 -9.63 -18.10
CA ASP A 47 -4.38 -8.65 -18.41
C ASP A 47 -3.49 -8.43 -17.18
N VAL A 48 -2.21 -8.78 -17.31
CA VAL A 48 -1.22 -8.66 -16.24
C VAL A 48 -0.06 -7.77 -16.66
N TRP A 49 0.58 -7.14 -15.67
CA TRP A 49 1.77 -6.34 -15.91
C TRP A 49 3.03 -7.20 -15.90
N SER A 50 3.89 -7.00 -16.90
CA SER A 50 5.25 -7.53 -16.98
C SER A 50 6.26 -6.38 -17.01
N ASN A 51 7.29 -6.44 -16.17
CA ASN A 51 8.34 -5.41 -16.15
C ASN A 51 9.08 -5.28 -17.49
N ASN A 52 9.14 -6.35 -18.29
CA ASN A 52 9.89 -6.37 -19.55
C ASN A 52 9.04 -5.95 -20.74
N SER A 53 7.73 -6.20 -20.70
CA SER A 53 6.86 -6.12 -21.88
C SER A 53 5.60 -5.29 -21.65
N GLY A 54 5.43 -4.73 -20.46
CA GLY A 54 4.24 -3.98 -20.07
C GLY A 54 3.01 -4.88 -19.92
N TRP A 55 1.84 -4.36 -20.27
CA TRP A 55 0.58 -5.09 -20.19
C TRP A 55 0.52 -6.24 -21.20
N GLN A 56 0.18 -7.44 -20.72
CA GLN A 56 0.03 -8.63 -21.54
C GLN A 56 -1.20 -9.42 -21.11
N SER A 57 -1.97 -9.90 -22.09
CA SER A 57 -3.00 -10.90 -21.83
C SER A 57 -2.34 -12.27 -21.65
N ARG A 58 -2.67 -12.95 -20.55
CA ARG A 58 -2.15 -14.28 -20.22
C ARG A 58 -3.28 -15.19 -19.73
N SER A 59 -3.10 -16.46 -20.07
CA SER A 59 -3.95 -17.56 -19.63
C SER A 59 -3.44 -18.14 -18.32
N PHE A 60 -4.33 -18.34 -17.35
CA PHE A 60 -4.02 -18.90 -16.04
C PHE A 60 -4.98 -20.06 -15.73
N GLU A 61 -4.45 -21.20 -15.29
CA GLU A 61 -5.25 -22.27 -14.68
C GLU A 61 -5.47 -21.91 -13.21
N LEU A 62 -6.72 -21.78 -12.79
CA LEU A 62 -7.08 -21.39 -11.42
C LEU A 62 -8.10 -22.37 -10.81
N PRO A 63 -8.05 -22.62 -9.49
CA PRO A 63 -9.07 -23.39 -8.80
C PRO A 63 -10.45 -22.78 -9.02
N HIS A 64 -11.46 -23.62 -9.20
CA HIS A 64 -12.83 -23.16 -9.40
C HIS A 64 -13.78 -23.82 -8.39
N ILE A 65 -14.30 -23.03 -7.46
CA ILE A 65 -15.14 -23.49 -6.36
C ILE A 65 -16.40 -22.64 -6.30
N ALA A 66 -17.56 -23.28 -6.13
CA ALA A 66 -18.85 -22.61 -6.00
C ALA A 66 -19.16 -21.60 -7.13
N GLY A 67 -18.79 -21.93 -8.37
CA GLY A 67 -19.05 -21.09 -9.54
C GLY A 67 -18.08 -19.91 -9.72
N LYS A 68 -16.98 -19.86 -8.96
CA LYS A 68 -16.00 -18.78 -9.02
C LYS A 68 -14.58 -19.32 -9.10
N GLN A 69 -13.75 -18.65 -9.88
CA GLN A 69 -12.30 -18.85 -9.85
C GLN A 69 -11.71 -18.23 -8.59
N LEU A 70 -10.71 -18.90 -8.03
CA LEU A 70 -10.01 -18.47 -6.82
C LEU A 70 -8.57 -18.10 -7.15
N LEU A 71 -8.14 -16.98 -6.60
CA LEU A 71 -6.75 -16.56 -6.57
C LEU A 71 -6.31 -16.60 -5.11
N LEU A 72 -5.26 -17.37 -4.82
CA LEU A 72 -4.75 -17.50 -3.46
C LEU A 72 -3.77 -16.37 -3.16
N VAL A 73 -3.81 -15.90 -1.91
CA VAL A 73 -2.89 -14.87 -1.41
C VAL A 73 -2.05 -15.49 -0.31
N PRO A 74 -0.70 -15.35 -0.36
CA PRO A 74 0.16 -15.76 0.75
C PRO A 74 -0.31 -15.09 2.03
N ARG A 75 -0.49 -15.90 3.09
CA ARG A 75 -1.05 -15.39 4.35
C ARG A 75 -0.23 -14.24 4.94
N ASN A 76 1.09 -14.30 4.82
CA ASN A 76 2.01 -13.27 5.28
C ASN A 76 1.94 -11.95 4.48
N TRP A 77 1.11 -11.87 3.44
CA TRP A 77 0.84 -10.63 2.70
C TRP A 77 -0.48 -9.98 3.11
N VAL A 78 -1.33 -10.70 3.84
CA VAL A 78 -2.68 -10.25 4.18
C VAL A 78 -2.60 -9.14 5.23
N TYR A 79 -3.17 -7.99 4.88
CA TYR A 79 -3.29 -6.85 5.77
C TYR A 79 -4.65 -6.15 5.59
N TRP A 80 -5.13 -5.51 6.66
CA TRP A 80 -6.52 -5.03 6.73
C TRP A 80 -6.76 -3.66 6.10
N ARG A 81 -5.69 -2.96 5.68
CA ARG A 81 -5.75 -1.63 5.06
C ARG A 81 -4.64 -1.45 4.03
N THR A 82 -4.72 -0.40 3.24
CA THR A 82 -3.63 0.02 2.37
C THR A 82 -2.43 0.48 3.20
N LEU A 83 -1.22 0.06 2.84
CA LEU A 83 -0.02 0.35 3.63
C LEU A 83 0.50 1.78 3.46
N MET A 84 0.36 2.37 2.27
CA MET A 84 0.92 3.68 1.91
C MET A 84 -0.14 4.78 1.82
N GLU A 85 -0.88 5.00 2.91
CA GLU A 85 -1.96 5.99 2.93
C GLU A 85 -1.45 7.45 2.94
N PRO A 86 -2.05 8.37 2.14
CA PRO A 86 -1.65 9.78 2.12
C PRO A 86 -1.76 10.48 3.47
N VAL A 87 -2.77 10.13 4.27
CA VAL A 87 -3.00 10.75 5.58
C VAL A 87 -1.91 10.38 6.57
N GLN A 88 -1.39 9.15 6.52
CA GLN A 88 -0.29 8.74 7.39
C GLN A 88 1.01 9.46 7.01
N PHE A 89 1.30 9.61 5.71
CA PHE A 89 2.42 10.42 5.25
C PHE A 89 2.32 11.87 5.76
N TYR A 90 1.16 12.50 5.59
CA TYR A 90 0.91 13.86 6.05
C TYR A 90 1.18 14.06 7.53
N ASN A 91 0.64 13.16 8.36
CA ASN A 91 0.71 13.28 9.81
C ASN A 91 2.13 13.05 10.38
N ARG A 92 2.97 12.29 9.68
CA ARG A 92 4.29 11.84 10.14
C ARG A 92 5.46 12.50 9.44
N PHE A 93 5.34 12.82 8.16
CA PHE A 93 6.42 13.38 7.35
C PHE A 93 6.16 14.85 7.07
N SER A 94 5.13 15.19 6.28
CA SER A 94 4.84 16.58 5.89
C SER A 94 4.65 17.52 7.09
N THR A 95 3.92 17.07 8.11
CA THR A 95 3.74 17.86 9.34
C THR A 95 5.05 17.97 10.13
N GLN A 96 5.86 16.91 10.17
CA GLN A 96 7.10 16.90 10.94
C GLN A 96 8.12 17.88 10.36
N VAL A 97 8.27 17.91 9.03
CA VAL A 97 9.18 18.85 8.38
C VAL A 97 8.79 20.31 8.64
N ILE A 98 7.50 20.64 8.59
CA ILE A 98 7.02 22.00 8.95
C ILE A 98 7.29 22.31 10.43
N GLN A 99 7.14 21.32 11.31
CA GLN A 99 7.49 21.51 12.72
C GLN A 99 8.99 21.75 12.91
N ASP A 100 9.83 21.11 12.11
CA ASP A 100 11.28 21.27 12.15
C ASP A 100 11.72 22.63 11.59
N GLU A 101 11.17 23.06 10.46
CA GLU A 101 11.38 24.40 9.87
C GLU A 101 10.94 25.54 10.80
N THR A 102 9.83 25.37 11.49
CA THR A 102 9.26 26.40 12.39
C THR A 102 9.77 26.31 13.83
N ALA A 103 10.70 25.39 14.10
CA ALA A 103 11.21 25.20 15.44
C ALA A 103 12.09 26.37 15.89
N THR A 104 11.69 27.00 16.98
CA THR A 104 12.48 28.00 17.69
C THR A 104 12.80 27.50 19.10
N THR A 105 13.83 28.05 19.71
CA THR A 105 14.18 27.75 21.11
C THR A 105 13.76 28.92 21.97
N ASP A 106 12.94 28.67 23.00
CA ASP A 106 12.57 29.72 23.94
C ASP A 106 13.72 30.07 24.90
N ASN A 107 13.57 31.16 25.65
CA ASN A 107 14.59 31.66 26.57
C ASN A 107 14.97 30.66 27.69
N ARG A 108 14.26 29.53 27.81
CA ARG A 108 14.52 28.44 28.76
C ARG A 108 15.11 27.20 28.08
N GLY A 109 15.53 27.32 26.82
CA GLY A 109 16.10 26.20 26.05
C GLY A 109 15.06 25.20 25.55
N LYS A 110 13.76 25.47 25.69
CA LYS A 110 12.72 24.54 25.24
C LYS A 110 12.37 24.78 23.78
N ARG A 111 12.37 23.70 22.99
CA ARG A 111 11.92 23.72 21.59
C ARG A 111 10.43 24.06 21.50
N ARG A 112 10.10 25.05 20.67
CA ARG A 112 8.76 25.50 20.32
C ARG A 112 8.59 25.37 18.82
N ALA A 113 7.67 24.53 18.39
CA ALA A 113 7.33 24.35 16.98
C ALA A 113 5.85 24.63 16.78
N THR A 114 5.46 24.91 15.54
CA THR A 114 4.05 25.09 15.17
C THR A 114 3.25 23.83 15.53
N SER A 115 2.07 24.01 16.13
CA SER A 115 1.26 22.87 16.55
C SER A 115 0.68 22.14 15.33
N LYS A 116 0.50 20.81 15.41
CA LYS A 116 -0.17 20.04 14.34
C LYS A 116 -1.56 20.57 14.01
N ARG A 117 -2.27 21.12 15.01
CA ARG A 117 -3.58 21.76 14.83
C ARG A 117 -3.47 23.00 13.94
N THR A 118 -2.48 23.84 14.20
CA THR A 118 -2.22 25.05 13.40
C THR A 118 -1.80 24.69 11.97
N ILE A 119 -0.90 23.72 11.83
CA ILE A 119 -0.46 23.21 10.51
C ILE A 119 -1.67 22.70 9.71
N LYS A 120 -2.57 21.94 10.35
CA LYS A 120 -3.79 21.45 9.70
C LYS A 120 -4.76 22.57 9.28
N GLN A 121 -4.80 23.67 10.03
CA GLN A 121 -5.60 24.84 9.67
C GLN A 121 -5.00 25.60 8.47
N GLN A 122 -3.67 25.73 8.43
CA GLN A 122 -2.94 26.40 7.34
C GLN A 122 -2.90 25.54 6.06
N HIS A 123 -2.82 24.22 6.21
CA HIS A 123 -2.72 23.26 5.12
C HIS A 123 -3.81 22.18 5.26
N PRO A 124 -5.09 22.53 4.98
CA PRO A 124 -6.21 21.61 5.14
C PRO A 124 -6.22 20.47 4.11
N TYR A 125 -5.53 20.65 2.97
CA TYR A 125 -5.49 19.66 1.89
C TYR A 125 -4.26 18.76 2.01
N VAL A 126 -4.51 17.49 2.33
CA VAL A 126 -3.49 16.46 2.59
C VAL A 126 -2.58 16.19 1.38
N ARG A 127 -3.17 15.89 0.22
CA ARG A 127 -2.42 15.47 -0.98
C ARG A 127 -1.55 16.60 -1.55
N PRO A 128 -2.05 17.84 -1.70
CA PRO A 128 -1.22 18.97 -2.12
C PRO A 128 0.00 19.18 -1.22
N LEU A 129 -0.18 19.22 0.11
CA LEU A 129 0.94 19.42 1.03
C LEU A 129 1.96 18.29 0.93
N ASN A 130 1.50 17.05 0.82
CA ASN A 130 2.40 15.91 0.68
C ASN A 130 3.23 15.99 -0.60
N ASN A 131 2.63 16.37 -1.73
CA ASN A 131 3.36 16.56 -2.98
C ASN A 131 4.38 17.70 -2.86
N GLU A 132 3.94 18.86 -2.36
CA GLU A 132 4.79 20.04 -2.15
C GLU A 132 6.02 19.70 -1.31
N LYS A 133 5.81 19.19 -0.09
CA LYS A 133 6.91 18.88 0.84
C LYS A 133 7.79 17.73 0.37
N ALA A 134 7.23 16.74 -0.33
CA ALA A 134 8.05 15.66 -0.89
C ALA A 134 8.97 16.14 -2.01
N VAL A 135 8.52 17.07 -2.86
CA VAL A 135 9.33 17.67 -3.93
C VAL A 135 10.38 18.60 -3.33
N GLU A 136 9.96 19.55 -2.50
CA GLU A 136 10.84 20.52 -1.81
C GLU A 136 12.00 19.82 -1.10
N TYR A 137 11.73 18.81 -0.26
CA TYR A 137 12.78 18.12 0.49
C TYR A 137 13.72 17.30 -0.38
N LYS A 138 13.21 16.76 -1.49
CA LYS A 138 14.04 16.00 -2.41
C LYS A 138 15.00 16.92 -3.17
N GLU A 139 14.51 18.07 -3.64
CA GLU A 139 15.26 18.98 -4.50
C GLU A 139 16.17 19.92 -3.69
N GLU A 140 15.69 20.47 -2.58
CA GLU A 140 16.40 21.52 -1.83
C GLU A 140 17.18 20.98 -0.63
N HIS A 141 16.75 19.84 -0.06
CA HIS A 141 17.33 19.28 1.17
C HIS A 141 18.01 17.92 0.97
N ASN A 142 18.02 17.37 -0.26
CA ASN A 142 18.55 16.05 -0.59
C ASN A 142 18.01 14.93 0.33
N ARG A 143 16.74 15.04 0.74
CA ARG A 143 16.05 14.14 1.65
C ARG A 143 14.79 13.59 0.99
N ASP A 144 14.77 12.30 0.67
CA ASP A 144 13.63 11.66 0.00
C ASP A 144 12.60 11.17 1.02
N LEU A 145 11.64 12.04 1.36
CA LEU A 145 10.57 11.74 2.32
C LEU A 145 9.71 10.53 1.90
N VAL A 146 9.52 10.32 0.58
CA VAL A 146 8.73 9.19 0.06
C VAL A 146 9.47 7.88 0.31
N ARG A 147 10.78 7.85 0.10
CA ARG A 147 11.62 6.69 0.40
C ARG A 147 11.67 6.40 1.90
N GLU A 148 11.77 7.43 2.74
CA GLU A 148 11.71 7.26 4.20
C GLU A 148 10.37 6.68 4.63
N TYR A 149 9.26 7.17 4.06
CA TYR A 149 7.94 6.63 4.36
C TYR A 149 7.80 5.18 3.95
N ARG A 150 8.27 4.80 2.76
CA ARG A 150 8.31 3.40 2.33
C ARG A 150 9.09 2.53 3.31
N THR A 151 10.28 2.98 3.72
CA THR A 151 11.12 2.26 4.69
C THR A 151 10.42 2.10 6.04
N PHE A 152 9.75 3.16 6.51
CA PHE A 152 8.96 3.12 7.74
C PHE A 152 7.81 2.10 7.65
N VAL A 153 7.07 2.11 6.54
CA VAL A 153 5.96 1.17 6.29
C VAL A 153 6.47 -0.26 6.23
N ASP A 154 7.54 -0.53 5.48
CA ASP A 154 8.12 -1.86 5.33
C ASP A 154 8.63 -2.39 6.69
N THR A 155 9.22 -1.54 7.51
CA THR A 155 9.72 -1.92 8.85
C THR A 155 8.59 -2.14 9.86
N ALA A 156 7.50 -1.39 9.74
CA ALA A 156 6.35 -1.49 10.64
C ALA A 156 5.30 -2.50 10.16
N PHE A 157 5.52 -3.13 9.00
CA PHE A 157 4.58 -4.09 8.45
C PHE A 157 4.55 -5.36 9.31
N ASP A 158 3.35 -5.66 9.81
CA ASP A 158 3.08 -6.88 10.55
C ASP A 158 1.85 -7.56 9.92
N PRO A 159 2.00 -8.75 9.33
CA PRO A 159 0.89 -9.48 8.72
C PRO A 159 -0.22 -9.76 9.71
N MET A 160 -1.44 -9.93 9.22
CA MET A 160 -2.56 -10.29 10.10
C MET A 160 -2.36 -11.68 10.73
N SER A 161 -2.69 -11.80 12.02
CA SER A 161 -2.72 -13.09 12.70
C SER A 161 -3.81 -14.02 12.15
N GLU A 162 -3.67 -15.32 12.40
CA GLU A 162 -4.66 -16.35 11.99
C GLU A 162 -6.06 -16.02 12.50
N ASP A 163 -6.17 -15.72 13.80
CA ASP A 163 -7.42 -15.33 14.45
C ASP A 163 -8.04 -14.08 13.84
N ALA A 164 -7.22 -13.09 13.47
CA ALA A 164 -7.69 -11.85 12.88
C ALA A 164 -8.22 -12.05 11.45
N ILE A 165 -7.57 -12.93 10.68
CA ILE A 165 -8.04 -13.34 9.34
C ILE A 165 -9.35 -14.12 9.49
N SER A 166 -9.37 -15.15 10.34
CA SER A 166 -10.54 -16.01 10.56
C SER A 166 -11.78 -15.21 11.00
N LYS A 167 -11.64 -14.24 11.91
CA LYS A 167 -12.76 -13.36 12.31
C LYS A 167 -13.33 -12.50 11.18
N ARG A 168 -12.56 -12.26 10.12
CA ARG A 168 -12.97 -11.44 8.97
C ARG A 168 -13.44 -12.26 7.78
N THR A 169 -13.01 -13.52 7.70
CA THR A 169 -13.32 -14.44 6.59
C THR A 169 -14.21 -15.60 7.01
N GLY A 170 -14.55 -15.71 8.29
CA GLY A 170 -15.42 -16.76 8.84
C GLY A 170 -16.84 -16.66 8.27
N PRO A 171 -17.59 -17.78 8.28
CA PRO A 171 -18.92 -17.80 7.70
C PRO A 171 -19.87 -16.92 8.53
N ASP A 172 -20.59 -16.02 7.84
CA ASP A 172 -21.87 -15.48 8.31
C ASP A 172 -22.93 -16.61 8.38
#